data_AF-A0A3G1B2H4-F1
#
_entry.id   AF-A0A3G1B2H4-F1
#
_cell.length_a   1.000
_cell.length_b   1.000
_cell.length_c   1.000
_cell.angle_alpha   90.00
_cell.angle_beta   90.00
_cell.angle_gamma   90.00
#
_symmetry.space_group_name_H-M   'P 1'
#
loop_
_entity.id
_entity.type
_entity.pdbx_description
1 polymer ?
#
loop_
_entity_poly.entity_id
_entity_poly.type
_entity_poly.pdbx_seq_one_letter_code
_entity_poly.pdbx_strand_id
1 'polypeptide(L)' 'MPIKHRYNDEPYHSCMIHKIKYFEAAALKPGVFLQDVVNDFLAEKGDKVVAVHPVMEKTLLVHYTEEF' A
#
# COMPACT_ATOMS: atom_id res chain seq x y z
N MET A 1 -27.91 15.86 -40.75
CA MET A 1 -27.12 16.42 -39.63
C MET A 1 -26.81 15.27 -38.68
N PRO A 2 -25.57 14.79 -38.54
CA PRO A 2 -25.30 13.69 -37.64
C PRO A 2 -25.19 14.19 -36.20
N ILE A 3 -25.94 13.54 -35.33
CA ILE A 3 -26.06 13.81 -33.90
C ILE A 3 -24.74 13.38 -33.24
N LYS A 4 -24.07 14.32 -32.57
CA LYS A 4 -22.84 14.06 -31.82
C LYS A 4 -23.13 13.04 -30.72
N HIS A 5 -22.56 11.85 -30.83
CA HIS A 5 -22.49 10.90 -29.71
C HIS A 5 -21.63 11.56 -28.62
N ARG A 6 -22.27 11.98 -27.53
CA ARG A 6 -21.57 12.25 -26.27
C ARG A 6 -21.17 10.90 -25.71
N TYR A 7 -19.89 10.57 -25.79
CA TYR A 7 -19.33 9.50 -24.96
C TYR A 7 -19.51 9.96 -23.50
N ASN A 8 -20.27 9.18 -22.73
CA ASN A 8 -20.31 9.33 -21.29
C ASN A 8 -18.92 8.93 -20.77
N ASP A 9 -18.16 9.90 -20.28
CA ASP A 9 -17.05 9.67 -19.37
C ASP A 9 -17.63 9.07 -18.08
N GLU A 10 -17.83 7.75 -18.06
CA GLU A 10 -18.02 7.04 -16.80
C GLU A 10 -16.73 7.22 -15.99
N PRO A 11 -16.80 7.66 -14.72
CA PRO A 11 -15.60 7.83 -13.94
C PRO A 11 -14.99 6.44 -13.78
N TYR A 12 -13.77 6.25 -14.29
CA TYR A 12 -12.95 5.08 -13.99
C TYR A 12 -12.98 4.92 -12.47
N HIS A 13 -13.74 3.95 -11.98
CA HIS A 13 -13.73 3.58 -10.58
C HIS A 13 -12.34 2.98 -10.36
N SER A 14 -11.40 3.81 -9.91
CA SER A 14 -10.07 3.33 -9.50
C SER A 14 -10.31 2.29 -8.42
N CYS A 15 -10.22 1.02 -8.80
CA CYS A 15 -10.47 -0.08 -7.91
C CYS A 15 -9.28 -0.15 -6.97
N MET A 16 -9.41 0.47 -5.80
CA MET A 16 -8.37 0.46 -4.77
C MET A 16 -8.36 -0.91 -4.10
N ILE A 17 -7.29 -1.67 -4.28
CA ILE A 17 -7.09 -2.96 -3.64
C ILE A 17 -6.45 -2.72 -2.27
N HIS A 18 -7.08 -3.19 -1.21
CA HIS A 18 -6.47 -3.22 0.11
C HIS A 18 -5.53 -4.42 0.25
N LYS A 19 -4.26 -4.16 0.58
CA LYS A 19 -3.23 -5.16 0.80
C LYS A 19 -2.63 -5.05 2.19
N ILE A 20 -2.27 -6.20 2.74
CA ILE A 20 -1.62 -6.31 4.04
C ILE A 20 -0.25 -6.93 3.83
N LYS A 21 0.80 -6.28 4.35
CA LYS A 21 2.17 -6.78 4.32
C LYS A 21 2.69 -6.95 5.73
N TYR A 22 3.26 -8.12 5.98
CA TYR A 22 3.90 -8.47 7.25
C TYR A 22 5.41 -8.22 7.15
N PHE A 23 5.95 -7.61 8.19
CA PHE A 23 7.37 -7.34 8.38
C PHE A 23 7.80 -8.00 9.68
N GLU A 24 8.79 -8.89 9.62
CA GLU A 24 9.28 -9.63 10.77
C GLU A 24 10.79 -9.41 10.90
N ALA A 25 11.26 -9.01 12.08
CA ALA A 25 12.68 -8.73 12.30
C ALA A 25 13.55 -10.00 12.20
N ALA A 26 12.99 -11.18 12.52
CA ALA A 26 13.70 -12.45 12.42
C ALA A 26 13.97 -12.89 10.97
N ALA A 27 13.19 -12.39 10.01
CA ALA A 27 13.41 -12.64 8.59
C ALA A 27 14.45 -11.70 7.96
N LEU A 28 14.93 -10.70 8.70
CA LEU A 28 15.91 -9.72 8.22
C LEU A 28 17.34 -10.21 8.39
N LYS A 29 18.23 -9.71 7.52
CA LYS A 29 19.67 -9.96 7.64
C LYS A 29 20.22 -9.33 8.94
N PRO A 30 21.25 -9.94 9.55
CA PRO A 30 21.92 -9.34 10.71
C PRO A 30 22.42 -7.93 10.37
N GLY A 31 22.15 -6.97 11.27
CA GLY A 31 22.51 -5.56 11.08
C GLY A 31 21.48 -4.72 10.31
N VAL A 32 20.36 -5.30 9.86
CA VAL A 32 19.24 -4.56 9.27
C VAL A 32 18.14 -4.36 10.32
N PHE A 33 17.76 -3.12 10.57
CA PHE A 33 16.68 -2.80 11.50
C PHE A 33 15.33 -2.87 10.79
N LEU A 34 14.34 -3.45 11.48
CA LEU A 34 12.97 -3.53 11.00
C LEU A 34 12.39 -2.14 10.69
N GLN A 35 12.77 -1.15 11.49
CA GLN A 35 12.33 0.23 11.33
C GLN A 35 12.76 0.82 9.99
N ASP A 36 14.00 0.58 9.54
CA ASP A 36 14.50 1.11 8.27
C ASP A 36 13.73 0.53 7.08
N VAL A 37 13.53 -0.78 7.09
CA VAL A 37 12.78 -1.50 6.02
C VAL A 37 11.32 -1.05 5.96
N VAL A 38 10.69 -0.85 7.12
CA VAL A 38 9.32 -0.35 7.19
C VAL A 38 9.27 1.11 6.74
N ASN A 39 10.20 1.95 7.16
CA ASN A 39 10.27 3.35 6.72
C ASN A 39 10.45 3.48 5.21
N ASP A 40 11.34 2.69 4.61
CA ASP A 40 11.52 2.67 3.15
C ASP A 40 10.22 2.26 2.44
N PHE A 41 9.52 1.26 2.98
CA PHE A 41 8.23 0.83 2.44
C PHE A 41 7.15 1.90 2.58
N LEU A 42 7.08 2.58 3.72
CA LEU A 42 6.14 3.68 3.96
C LEU A 42 6.45 4.87 3.05
N ALA A 43 7.72 5.19 2.83
CA ALA A 43 8.16 6.23 1.91
C ALA A 43 7.81 5.90 0.45
N GLU A 44 7.93 4.63 0.05
CA GLU A 44 7.55 4.17 -1.29
C GLU A 44 6.03 4.26 -1.52
N LYS A 45 5.21 3.86 -0.52
CA LYS A 45 3.75 3.85 -0.64
C LYS A 45 3.11 5.21 -0.39
N GLY A 46 3.74 6.09 0.38
CA GLY A 46 3.28 7.45 0.65
C GLY A 46 1.86 7.48 1.20
N ASP A 47 0.98 8.26 0.55
CA ASP A 47 -0.43 8.42 0.93
C ASP A 47 -1.29 7.15 0.77
N LYS A 48 -0.73 6.07 0.23
CA LYS A 48 -1.42 4.80 0.06
C LYS A 48 -1.41 3.93 1.33
N VAL A 49 -0.70 4.33 2.38
CA VAL A 49 -0.68 3.60 3.64
C VAL A 49 -1.95 3.92 4.44
N VAL A 50 -2.72 2.88 4.77
CA VAL A 50 -3.96 3.00 5.55
C VAL A 50 -3.67 2.92 7.05
N ALA A 51 -2.86 1.93 7.45
CA ALA A 51 -2.56 1.71 8.86
C ALA A 51 -1.27 0.92 9.06
N VAL A 52 -0.62 1.14 10.21
CA VAL A 52 0.55 0.38 10.65
C VAL A 52 0.25 -0.16 12.06
N HIS A 53 0.26 -1.48 12.21
CA HIS A 53 -0.07 -2.16 13.46
C HIS A 53 1.12 -2.99 13.98
N PRO A 54 1.59 -2.76 15.21
CA PRO A 54 2.48 -3.69 15.88
C PRO A 54 1.69 -4.91 16.32
N VAL A 55 2.09 -6.11 15.88
CA VAL A 55 1.36 -7.35 16.17
C VAL A 55 2.08 -8.20 17.23
N MET A 56 3.42 -8.14 17.25
CA MET A 56 4.28 -8.78 18.27
C MET A 56 5.51 -7.91 18.50
N GLU A 57 6.34 -8.22 19.52
CA GLU A 57 7.56 -7.46 19.85
C GLU A 57 8.50 -7.22 18.66
N LYS A 58 8.50 -8.14 17.68
CA LYS A 58 9.41 -8.12 16.53
C LYS A 58 8.70 -8.13 15.18
N THR A 59 7.39 -7.87 15.16
CA THR A 59 6.57 -8.01 13.95
C THR A 59 5.64 -6.81 13.76
N LEU A 60 5.67 -6.25 12.55
CA LEU A 60 4.89 -5.11 12.10
C LEU A 60 4.01 -5.51 10.93
N LEU A 61 2.78 -4.99 10.91
CA LEU A 61 1.81 -5.22 9.87
C LEU A 61 1.44 -3.88 9.25
N VAL A 62 1.66 -3.74 7.95
CA VAL A 62 1.33 -2.52 7.20
C VAL A 62 0.17 -2.82 6.27
N HIS A 63 -0.93 -2.08 6.46
CA HIS A 63 -2.08 -2.06 5.59
C HIS A 63 -1.96 -0.88 4.63
N TYR A 64 -2.02 -1.15 3.33
CA TYR A 64 -1.87 -0.15 2.28
C TYR A 64 -2.84 -0.44 1.12
N THR A 65 -3.14 0.56 0.32
CA THR A 65 -3.93 0.45 -0.90
C THR A 65 -3.03 0.46 -2.14
N GLU A 66 -3.44 -0.23 -3.19
CA GLU A 66 -2.83 -0.10 -4.50
C GLU A 66 -3.92 0.04 -5.56
N GLU A 67 -3.63 0.82 -6.60
CA GLU A 67 -4.50 0.95 -7.76
C GLU A 67 -4.29 -0.27 -8.66
N PHE A 68 -5.38 -0.79 -9.22
CA PHE A 68 -5.40 -1.99 -10.06
C PHE A 68 -4.76 -1.74 -11.44
#